data_AF-A0A0J9S1N9-F1
#
_entry.id   AF-A0A0J9S1N9-F1
#
_cell.length_a   1.000
_cell.length_b   1.000
_cell.length_c   1.000
_cell.angle_alpha   90.00
_cell.angle_beta   90.00
_cell.angle_gamma   90.00
#
_symmetry.space_group_name_H-M   'P 1'
#
loop_
_entity.id
_entity.type
_entity.pdbx_description
1 polymer ?
#
loop_
_entity_poly.entity_id
_entity_poly.type
_entity_poly.pdbx_seq_one_letter_code
_entity_poly.pdbx_strand_id
1 'polypeptide(L)'
;MFKFNVPISSKIKKNKKFIEISNRFRYALIEYYTTFRKYGHTTNTHRKCRGLNYFLDDLRDEFNEHIVPLLPLKKRKNYWDREVEDKLLNNLQEKTQGSCARNPTYYNKEIRILRKEIEDYCDEKAE
;
A
#
# COMPACT_ATOMS: atom_id res chain seq x y z
N MET A 1 -10.84 -5.97 12.18
CA MET A 1 -10.44 -4.56 11.90
C MET A 1 -9.03 -4.56 11.34
N PHE A 2 -8.81 -4.03 10.13
CA PHE A 2 -7.47 -3.92 9.55
C PHE A 2 -6.59 -3.03 10.46
N LYS A 3 -5.44 -3.55 10.88
CA LYS A 3 -4.49 -2.86 11.76
C LYS A 3 -3.12 -2.85 11.08
N PHE A 4 -2.48 -1.68 11.04
CA PHE A 4 -1.06 -1.58 10.67
C PHE A 4 -0.21 -1.98 11.88
N ASN A 5 0.21 -3.24 11.92
CA ASN A 5 0.92 -3.80 13.07
C ASN A 5 2.32 -4.28 12.70
N VAL A 6 3.25 -3.32 12.57
CA VAL A 6 4.66 -3.59 12.33
C VAL A 6 5.45 -3.69 13.65
N PRO A 7 6.49 -4.55 13.75
CA PRO A 7 7.26 -4.78 14.97
C PRO A 7 8.31 -3.68 15.25
N ILE A 8 7.81 -2.46 15.48
CA ILE A 8 8.61 -1.29 15.88
C ILE A 8 8.43 -0.95 17.36
N SER A 9 9.36 -0.18 17.92
CA SER A 9 9.34 0.22 19.33
C SER A 9 8.15 1.15 19.66
N SER A 10 7.71 1.13 20.91
CA SER A 10 6.64 2.00 21.41
C SER A 10 6.96 3.49 21.24
N LYS A 11 8.23 3.87 21.33
CA LYS A 11 8.70 5.25 21.07
C LYS A 11 8.39 5.68 19.63
N ILE A 12 8.68 4.84 18.64
CA ILE A 12 8.40 5.16 17.23
C ILE A 12 6.88 5.15 16.97
N LYS A 13 6.12 4.27 17.65
CA LYS A 13 4.64 4.26 17.53
C LYS A 13 3.98 5.57 17.98
N LYS A 14 4.64 6.35 18.83
CA LYS A 14 4.17 7.69 19.27
C LYS A 14 4.61 8.82 18.33
N ASN A 15 5.43 8.55 17.31
CA ASN A 15 5.86 9.54 16.35
C ASN A 15 4.65 10.01 15.49
N LYS A 16 4.48 11.32 15.32
CA LYS A 16 3.36 11.91 14.57
C LYS A 16 3.28 11.39 13.13
N LYS A 17 4.42 11.28 12.44
CA LYS A 17 4.47 10.74 11.07
C LYS A 17 4.14 9.26 11.03
N PHE A 18 4.59 8.46 12.00
CA PHE A 18 4.17 7.06 12.06
C PHE A 18 2.65 6.93 12.21
N ILE A 19 2.03 7.73 13.09
CA ILE A 19 0.59 7.72 13.31
C ILE A 19 -0.16 8.11 12.03
N GLU A 20 0.30 9.15 11.33
CA GLU A 20 -0.27 9.62 10.07
C GLU A 20 -0.22 8.53 8.98
N ILE A 21 0.97 7.95 8.74
CA ILE A 21 1.17 6.86 7.79
C ILE A 21 0.31 5.64 8.17
N SER A 22 0.28 5.27 9.45
CA SER A 22 -0.52 4.15 9.95
C SER A 22 -2.01 4.33 9.69
N ASN A 23 -2.54 5.55 9.85
CA ASN A 23 -3.94 5.85 9.60
C ASN A 23 -4.27 5.79 8.11
N ARG A 24 -3.41 6.37 7.26
CA ARG A 24 -3.55 6.33 5.79
C ARG A 24 -3.44 4.90 5.25
N PHE A 25 -2.52 4.10 5.78
CA PHE A 25 -2.41 2.68 5.43
C PHE A 25 -3.68 1.90 5.81
N ARG A 26 -4.20 2.13 7.02
CA ARG A 26 -5.46 1.51 7.45
C ARG A 26 -6.63 1.90 6.56
N TYR A 27 -6.71 3.16 6.14
CA TYR A 27 -7.70 3.62 5.16
C TYR A 27 -7.58 2.82 3.86
N ALA A 28 -6.38 2.69 3.29
CA ALA A 28 -6.17 1.91 2.07
C ALA A 28 -6.65 0.45 2.21
N LEU A 29 -6.31 -0.22 3.32
CA LEU A 29 -6.76 -1.60 3.56
C LEU A 29 -8.29 -1.73 3.64
N ILE A 30 -8.97 -0.74 4.23
CA ILE A 30 -10.43 -0.70 4.28
C ILE A 30 -10.99 -0.51 2.87
N GLU A 31 -10.44 0.43 2.10
CA GLU A 31 -10.88 0.71 0.73
C GLU A 31 -10.70 -0.47 -0.21
N TYR A 32 -9.60 -1.23 -0.07
CA TYR A 32 -9.41 -2.49 -0.80
C TYR A 32 -10.55 -3.46 -0.54
N TYR A 33 -10.84 -3.70 0.74
CA TYR A 33 -11.86 -4.65 1.15
C TYR A 33 -13.27 -4.20 0.76
N THR A 34 -13.62 -2.93 0.97
CA THR A 34 -14.94 -2.39 0.61
C THR A 34 -15.15 -2.39 -0.90
N THR A 35 -14.12 -2.04 -1.68
CA THR A 35 -14.16 -2.10 -3.15
C THR A 35 -14.44 -3.53 -3.61
N PHE A 36 -13.68 -4.51 -3.14
CA PHE A 36 -13.91 -5.91 -3.48
C PHE A 36 -15.32 -6.38 -3.09
N ARG A 37 -15.77 -6.08 -1.86
CA ARG A 37 -17.11 -6.45 -1.39
C ARG A 37 -18.23 -5.84 -2.22
N LYS A 38 -18.02 -4.65 -2.81
CA LYS A 38 -19.02 -3.96 -3.62
C LYS A 38 -19.03 -4.42 -5.07
N TYR A 39 -17.86 -4.66 -5.66
CA TYR A 39 -17.71 -4.82 -7.11
C TYR A 39 -17.16 -6.19 -7.54
N GLY A 40 -16.80 -7.09 -6.62
CA GLY A 40 -16.32 -8.44 -6.92
C GLY A 40 -15.12 -8.43 -7.86
N HIS A 41 -15.17 -9.21 -8.94
CA HIS A 41 -14.10 -9.36 -9.94
C HIS A 41 -14.33 -8.51 -11.21
N THR A 42 -14.90 -7.31 -11.06
CA THR A 42 -15.17 -6.42 -12.21
C THR A 42 -14.01 -5.48 -12.52
N THR A 43 -14.04 -4.86 -13.70
CA THR A 43 -13.09 -3.81 -14.12
C THR A 43 -13.04 -2.66 -13.12
N ASN A 44 -14.18 -2.33 -12.49
CA ASN A 44 -14.25 -1.32 -11.43
C ASN A 44 -13.40 -1.68 -10.20
N THR A 45 -13.36 -2.97 -9.82
CA THR A 45 -12.47 -3.44 -8.76
C THR A 45 -11.01 -3.27 -9.18
N HIS A 46 -10.66 -3.69 -10.39
CA HIS A 46 -9.29 -3.61 -10.90
C HIS A 46 -8.77 -2.16 -10.93
N ARG A 47 -9.54 -1.22 -11.50
CA ARG A 47 -9.20 0.21 -11.56
C ARG A 47 -8.94 0.80 -10.18
N LYS A 48 -9.86 0.60 -9.25
CA LYS A 48 -9.74 1.12 -7.88
C LYS A 48 -8.57 0.50 -7.13
N CYS A 49 -8.38 -0.81 -7.26
CA CYS A 49 -7.29 -1.51 -6.60
C CYS A 49 -5.90 -1.17 -7.19
N ARG A 50 -5.82 -0.81 -8.48
CA ARG A 50 -4.62 -0.21 -9.08
C ARG A 50 -4.31 1.15 -8.46
N GLY A 51 -5.29 2.03 -8.33
CA GLY A 51 -5.11 3.33 -7.67
C GLY A 51 -4.61 3.19 -6.23
N LEU A 52 -5.16 2.23 -5.48
CA LEU A 52 -4.71 1.92 -4.13
C LEU A 52 -3.29 1.32 -4.09
N ASN A 53 -2.85 0.59 -5.12
CA ASN A 53 -1.48 0.06 -5.20
C ASN A 53 -0.46 1.19 -5.27
N TYR A 54 -0.71 2.19 -6.13
CA TYR A 54 0.14 3.38 -6.21
C TYR A 54 0.15 4.18 -4.90
N PHE A 55 -1.01 4.29 -4.24
CA PHE A 55 -1.08 4.94 -2.93
C PHE A 55 -0.25 4.21 -1.87
N LEU A 56 -0.23 2.86 -1.87
CA LEU A 56 0.63 2.08 -0.99
C LEU A 56 2.12 2.26 -1.31
N ASP A 57 2.49 2.39 -2.59
CA ASP A 57 3.87 2.68 -3.00
C ASP A 57 4.33 4.07 -2.52
N ASP A 58 3.44 5.07 -2.52
CA ASP A 58 3.74 6.39 -1.95
C ASP A 58 3.91 6.31 -0.43
N LEU A 59 3.06 5.55 0.27
CA LEU A 59 3.19 5.34 1.71
C LEU A 59 4.48 4.60 2.08
N ARG A 60 4.93 3.66 1.25
CA ARG A 60 6.22 3.00 1.40
C ARG A 60 7.35 4.02 1.39
N ASP A 61 7.35 4.92 0.40
CA ASP A 61 8.40 5.90 0.24
C ASP A 61 8.43 6.85 1.45
N GLU A 62 7.28 7.36 1.88
CA GLU A 62 7.16 8.18 3.10
C GLU A 62 7.62 7.43 4.37
N PHE A 63 7.30 6.15 4.49
CA PHE A 63 7.74 5.32 5.62
C PHE A 63 9.25 5.10 5.60
N ASN A 64 9.82 4.83 4.43
CA ASN A 64 11.26 4.64 4.25
C ASN A 64 12.03 5.94 4.51
N GLU A 65 11.45 7.09 4.18
CA GLU A 65 12.05 8.39 4.45
C GLU A 65 12.00 8.76 5.95
N HIS A 66 10.86 8.59 6.60
CA HIS A 66 10.64 9.16 7.94
C HIS A 66 10.76 8.15 9.09
N ILE A 67 10.49 6.87 8.84
CA ILE A 67 10.37 5.86 9.90
C ILE A 67 11.55 4.90 9.91
N VAL A 68 12.00 4.41 8.74
CA VAL A 68 13.15 3.49 8.66
C VAL A 68 14.42 4.07 9.30
N PRO A 69 14.77 5.36 9.16
CA PRO A 69 15.95 5.92 9.83
C PRO A 69 15.86 5.89 11.36
N LEU A 70 14.65 5.82 11.93
CA LEU A 70 14.45 5.72 13.39
C LEU A 70 14.67 4.30 13.93
N LEU A 71 14.75 3.30 13.05
CA LEU A 71 14.96 1.91 13.43
C LEU A 71 16.43 1.63 13.76
N PRO A 72 16.72 0.60 14.59
CA PRO A 72 18.09 0.10 14.75
C PRO A 72 18.69 -0.28 13.39
N LEU A 73 19.96 0.04 13.15
CA LEU A 73 20.66 -0.19 11.88
C LEU A 73 20.43 -1.59 11.30
N LYS A 74 20.57 -2.63 12.15
CA LYS A 74 20.36 -4.04 11.78
C LYS A 74 18.96 -4.38 11.25
N LYS A 75 17.96 -3.55 11.52
CA LYS A 75 16.56 -3.74 11.08
C LYS A 75 16.21 -2.94 9.83
N ARG A 76 16.99 -1.93 9.43
CA ARG A 76 16.60 -0.94 8.41
C ARG A 76 16.46 -1.54 7.01
N LYS A 77 17.41 -2.38 6.61
CA LYS A 77 17.45 -2.97 5.27
C LYS A 77 16.16 -3.74 4.99
N ASN A 78 15.48 -3.36 3.90
CA ASN A 78 14.26 -3.97 3.38
C ASN A 78 13.16 -4.14 4.45
N TYR A 79 13.08 -3.20 5.40
CA TYR A 79 12.12 -3.32 6.51
C TYR A 79 10.67 -3.32 6.01
N TRP A 80 10.34 -2.41 5.09
CA TRP A 80 8.99 -2.32 4.54
C TRP A 80 8.59 -3.62 3.84
N ASP A 81 9.42 -4.14 2.94
CA ASP A 81 9.11 -5.36 2.19
C ASP A 81 8.84 -6.53 3.17
N ARG A 82 9.75 -6.76 4.12
CA ARG A 82 9.64 -7.88 5.07
C ARG A 82 8.43 -7.77 6.01
N GLU A 83 8.13 -6.58 6.51
CA GLU A 83 7.13 -6.41 7.58
C GLU A 83 5.76 -5.96 7.08
N VAL A 84 5.68 -5.36 5.90
CA VAL A 84 4.47 -4.78 5.35
C VAL A 84 4.02 -5.52 4.09
N GLU A 85 4.85 -5.62 3.06
CA GLU A 85 4.49 -6.35 1.83
C GLU A 85 4.23 -7.83 2.15
N ASP A 86 5.23 -8.50 2.71
CA ASP A 86 5.21 -9.96 2.89
C ASP A 86 4.20 -10.43 3.94
N LYS A 87 3.95 -9.63 4.98
CA LYS A 87 3.15 -10.04 6.14
C LYS A 87 1.78 -9.39 6.19
N LEU A 88 1.64 -8.14 5.80
CA LEU A 88 0.37 -7.41 5.94
C LEU A 88 -0.40 -7.39 4.62
N LEU A 89 0.28 -7.16 3.49
CA LEU A 89 -0.37 -7.02 2.19
C LEU A 89 -0.63 -8.36 1.51
N ASN A 90 0.20 -9.39 1.72
CA ASN A 90 -0.14 -10.76 1.27
C ASN A 90 -1.50 -11.24 1.82
N ASN A 91 -1.78 -10.97 3.10
CA ASN A 91 -3.09 -11.27 3.72
C ASN A 91 -4.25 -10.51 3.06
N LEU A 92 -4.00 -9.37 2.42
CA LEU A 92 -5.02 -8.59 1.71
C LEU A 92 -5.39 -9.22 0.37
N GLN A 93 -4.41 -9.79 -0.33
CA GLN A 93 -4.63 -10.50 -1.58
C GLN A 93 -5.52 -11.73 -1.36
N GLU A 94 -5.29 -12.50 -0.30
CA GLU A 94 -6.15 -13.63 0.07
C GLU A 94 -7.58 -13.17 0.38
N LYS A 95 -7.75 -12.09 1.14
CA LYS A 95 -9.06 -11.54 1.52
C LYS A 95 -9.87 -10.97 0.35
N THR A 96 -9.18 -10.57 -0.71
CA THR A 96 -9.80 -10.08 -1.94
C THR A 96 -9.87 -11.16 -3.03
N GLN A 97 -9.57 -12.42 -2.69
CA GLN A 97 -9.61 -13.55 -3.62
C GLN A 97 -8.82 -13.28 -4.92
N GLY A 98 -7.72 -12.52 -4.81
CA GLY A 98 -6.90 -12.11 -5.95
C GLY A 98 -7.51 -11.03 -6.86
N SER A 99 -8.72 -10.53 -6.61
CA SER A 99 -9.31 -9.43 -7.40
C SER A 99 -8.49 -8.14 -7.31
N CYS A 100 -7.81 -7.95 -6.18
CA CYS A 100 -6.97 -6.82 -5.89
C CYS A 100 -5.56 -7.31 -5.59
N ALA A 101 -4.89 -7.82 -6.63
CA ALA A 101 -3.50 -8.23 -6.53
C ALA A 101 -2.62 -7.04 -6.13
N ARG A 102 -1.83 -7.22 -5.07
CA ARG A 102 -0.78 -6.29 -4.69
C ARG A 102 0.36 -6.41 -5.71
N ASN A 103 0.72 -5.30 -6.36
CA ASN A 103 1.85 -5.25 -7.28
C ASN A 103 2.74 -4.04 -6.95
N PRO A 104 3.77 -4.21 -6.10
CA PRO A 104 4.66 -3.11 -5.71
C PRO A 104 5.46 -2.59 -6.90
N THR A 105 5.40 -1.29 -7.14
CA THR A 105 6.22 -0.63 -8.15
C THR A 105 7.38 0.09 -7.47
N TYR A 106 8.61 -0.37 -7.72
CA TYR A 106 9.83 0.20 -7.12
C TYR A 106 10.46 1.33 -7.94
N TYR A 107 9.81 1.75 -9.03
CA TYR A 107 10.20 2.97 -9.74
C TYR A 107 10.04 4.21 -8.85
N ASN A 108 10.77 5.27 -9.17
CA ASN A 108 10.61 6.56 -8.52
C ASN A 108 9.18 7.11 -8.71
N LYS A 109 8.80 8.07 -7.88
CA LYS A 109 7.43 8.59 -7.83
C LYS A 109 6.95 9.16 -9.18
N GLU A 110 7.81 9.88 -9.89
CA GLU A 110 7.47 10.51 -11.17
C GLU A 110 7.11 9.45 -12.23
N ILE A 111 7.91 8.38 -12.34
CA ILE A 111 7.62 7.27 -13.25
C ILE A 111 6.31 6.58 -12.87
N ARG A 112 6.01 6.42 -11.57
CA ARG A 112 4.74 5.83 -11.12
C ARG A 112 3.53 6.69 -11.48
N ILE A 113 3.66 8.02 -11.38
CA ILE A 113 2.60 8.95 -11.81
C ILE A 113 2.31 8.78 -13.30
N LEU A 114 3.35 8.85 -14.14
CA LEU A 114 3.20 8.66 -15.59
C LEU A 114 2.59 7.31 -15.93
N ARG A 115 3.06 6.25 -15.27
CA ARG A 115 2.51 4.90 -15.47
C ARG A 115 1.03 4.83 -15.12
N LYS A 116 0.64 5.41 -13.99
CA LYS A 116 -0.76 5.47 -13.57
C LYS A 116 -1.62 6.23 -14.60
N GLU A 117 -1.16 7.37 -15.09
CA GLU A 117 -1.87 8.16 -16.11
C GLU A 117 -2.08 7.38 -17.41
N ILE A 118 -1.06 6.64 -17.87
CA ILE A 118 -1.16 5.78 -19.05
C ILE A 118 -2.17 4.65 -18.81
N GLU A 119 -2.10 3.99 -17.66
CA GLU A 119 -3.02 2.90 -17.31
C GLU A 119 -4.48 3.39 -17.16
N ASP A 120 -4.69 4.60 -16.62
CA ASP A 120 -6.00 5.24 -16.54
C ASP A 120 -6.51 5.61 -17.95
N TYR A 121 -5.67 6.16 -18.82
CA TYR A 121 -6.03 6.46 -20.21
C TYR A 121 -6.42 5.21 -21.02
N CYS A 122 -5.65 4.12 -20.90
CA CYS A 122 -5.96 2.87 -21.57
C CYS A 122 -7.33 2.32 -21.17
N ASP A 123 -7.69 2.46 -19.90
CA ASP A 123 -8.98 2.03 -19.37
C ASP A 123 -10.13 2.87 -19.93
N GLU A 124 -9.98 4.19 -20.00
CA GLU A 124 -11.00 5.09 -20.59
C GLU A 124 -11.24 4.80 -22.07
N LYS A 125 -10.21 4.33 -22.80
CA LYS A 125 -10.34 3.96 -24.22
C LYS A 125 -10.89 2.57 -24.47
N ALA A 126 -10.91 1.72 -23.44
CA ALA A 126 -11.43 0.35 -23.52
C ALA A 126 -12.93 0.25 -23.19
N GLU A 127 -13.54 1.33 -22.70
CA GLU A 127 -15.00 1.48 -22.49
C GLU A 127 -15.70 2.09 -23.71
#